data_AF-A0A961IG70-F1
#
_entry.id   AF-A0A961IG70-F1
#
_cell.length_a   1.000
_cell.length_b   1.000
_cell.length_c   1.000
_cell.angle_alpha   90.00
_cell.angle_beta   90.00
_cell.angle_gamma   90.00
#
_symmetry.space_group_name_H-M   'P 1'
#
loop_
_entity.id
_entity.type
_entity.pdbx_description
1 polymer ?
#
loop_
_entity_poly.entity_id
_entity_poly.type
_entity_poly.pdbx_seq_one_letter_code
_entity_poly.pdbx_strand_id
1 'polypeptide(L)'
;MNLQPGINMARMHDVGLLKDLVLILLVVLPATLLGDRLRLPTIVVYIFCGALIGPNALGWIQNAEEVAVLAEIGVVLLLFTIGLEFSLPRLFHLRRIVLGSGLL
;
A
#
# COMPACT_ATOMS: atom_id res chain seq x y z
N MET A 1 0.02 -42.20 -16.88
CA MET A 1 -0.90 -41.26 -16.19
C MET A 1 -0.09 -40.20 -15.47
N ASN A 2 0.35 -39.15 -16.15
CA ASN A 2 0.95 -37.97 -15.53
C ASN A 2 0.69 -36.75 -16.44
N LEU A 3 -0.56 -36.28 -16.45
CA LEU A 3 -1.03 -35.12 -17.23
C LEU A 3 -1.38 -33.94 -16.30
N GLN A 4 -0.54 -33.63 -15.31
CA GLN A 4 -0.74 -32.46 -14.42
C GLN A 4 0.41 -31.42 -14.37
N PRO A 5 1.19 -31.15 -15.45
CA PRO A 5 2.21 -30.09 -15.40
C PRO A 5 1.60 -28.67 -15.33
N GLY A 6 0.39 -28.44 -15.87
CA GLY A 6 -0.22 -27.10 -15.92
C GLY A 6 -0.71 -26.53 -14.58
N ILE A 7 -1.04 -27.38 -13.61
CA ILE A 7 -1.60 -26.97 -12.31
C ILE A 7 -0.52 -26.44 -11.37
N ASN A 8 0.73 -26.89 -11.52
CA ASN A 8 1.83 -26.48 -10.65
C ASN A 8 2.36 -25.09 -10.99
N MET A 9 2.28 -24.67 -12.26
CA MET A 9 2.75 -23.35 -12.69
C MET A 9 1.85 -22.22 -12.20
N ALA A 10 0.52 -22.40 -12.23
CA ALA A 10 -0.42 -21.45 -11.62
C ALA A 10 -0.23 -21.38 -10.09
N ARG A 11 -0.15 -22.55 -9.43
CA ARG A 11 0.02 -22.62 -7.97
C ARG A 11 1.31 -21.93 -7.48
N MET A 12 2.39 -21.95 -8.26
CA MET A 12 3.65 -21.27 -7.90
C MET A 12 3.54 -19.73 -7.90
N HIS A 13 2.66 -19.16 -8.73
CA HIS A 13 2.42 -17.71 -8.77
C HIS A 13 1.49 -17.28 -7.62
N ASP A 14 0.38 -18.00 -7.40
CA ASP A 14 -0.57 -17.70 -6.29
C ASP A 14 0.10 -17.72 -4.91
N VAL A 15 0.96 -18.72 -4.66
CA VAL A 15 1.70 -18.80 -3.38
C VAL A 15 2.79 -17.74 -3.28
N GLY A 16 3.30 -17.24 -4.41
CA GLY A 16 4.28 -16.16 -4.47
C GLY A 16 3.68 -14.84 -4.00
N LEU A 17 2.53 -14.46 -4.55
CA LEU A 17 1.82 -13.24 -4.16
C LEU A 17 1.43 -13.25 -2.68
N LEU A 18 0.87 -14.36 -2.20
CA LEU A 18 0.49 -14.50 -0.79
C LEU A 18 1.70 -14.34 0.12
N LYS A 19 2.83 -14.97 -0.24
CA LYS A 19 4.08 -14.85 0.51
C LYS A 19 4.56 -13.40 0.55
N ASP A 20 4.51 -12.68 -0.57
CA ASP A 20 4.93 -11.28 -0.64
C ASP A 20 4.04 -10.37 0.21
N LEU A 21 2.71 -10.57 0.19
CA LEU A 21 1.77 -9.84 1.05
C LEU A 21 2.02 -10.12 2.54
N VAL A 22 2.22 -11.39 2.91
CA VAL A 22 2.55 -11.78 4.30
C VAL A 22 3.88 -11.16 4.72
N LEU A 23 4.87 -11.15 3.85
CA LEU A 23 6.18 -10.54 4.12
C LEU A 23 6.07 -9.03 4.30
N ILE A 24 5.30 -8.33 3.45
CA ILE A 24 5.00 -6.90 3.61
C ILE A 24 4.37 -6.66 4.98
N LEU A 25 3.35 -7.42 5.36
CA LEU A 25 2.69 -7.28 6.66
C LEU A 25 3.64 -7.53 7.83
N LEU A 26 4.46 -8.59 7.73
CA LEU A 26 5.43 -8.99 8.75
C LEU A 26 6.51 -7.93 8.96
N VAL A 27 6.92 -7.22 7.91
CA VAL A 27 7.94 -6.15 8.00
C VAL A 27 7.31 -4.84 8.45
N VAL A 28 6.18 -4.45 7.84
CA VAL A 28 5.58 -3.14 8.05
C VAL A 28 5.00 -3.00 9.46
N LEU A 29 4.27 -4.00 9.97
CA LEU A 29 3.67 -3.91 11.31
C LEU A 29 4.69 -3.58 12.43
N PRO A 30 5.77 -4.36 12.63
CA PRO A 30 6.75 -4.03 13.65
C PRO A 30 7.49 -2.74 13.33
N ALA A 31 7.80 -2.45 12.06
CA ALA A 31 8.46 -1.20 11.70
C ALA A 31 7.60 0.03 12.05
N THR A 32 6.29 -0.06 11.89
CA THR A 32 5.34 1.00 12.23
C THR A 32 5.28 1.23 13.73
N LEU A 33 5.25 0.15 14.52
CA LEU A 33 5.31 0.22 15.99
C LEU A 33 6.62 0.82 16.49
N LEU A 34 7.74 0.51 15.83
CA LEU A 34 9.04 1.10 16.13
C LEU A 34 9.11 2.57 15.70
N GLY A 35 8.56 2.91 14.53
CA GLY A 35 8.52 4.27 14.00
C GLY A 35 7.67 5.21 14.85
N ASP A 36 6.58 4.72 15.41
CA ASP A 36 5.74 5.48 16.34
C ASP A 36 6.52 5.89 17.61
N ARG A 37 7.37 5.00 18.15
CA ARG A 37 8.28 5.34 19.26
C ARG A 37 9.31 6.40 18.89
N LEU A 38 9.70 6.47 17.62
CA LEU A 38 10.62 7.48 17.09
C LEU A 38 9.89 8.78 16.70
N ARG A 39 8.57 8.88 16.93
CA ARG A 39 7.72 10.03 16.53
C ARG A 39 7.75 10.30 15.02
N LEU A 40 7.95 9.27 14.21
CA LEU A 40 7.93 9.39 12.75
C LEU A 40 6.49 9.28 12.24
N PRO A 41 6.08 10.12 11.27
CA PRO A 41 4.78 9.94 10.61
C PRO A 41 4.69 8.55 9.97
N THR A 42 3.57 7.87 10.17
CA THR A 42 3.33 6.49 9.69
C THR A 42 3.63 6.33 8.19
N ILE A 43 3.25 7.33 7.39
CA ILE A 43 3.48 7.33 5.94
C ILE A 43 4.98 7.26 5.58
N VAL A 44 5.85 7.90 6.37
CA VAL A 44 7.30 7.89 6.17
C VAL A 44 7.85 6.48 6.41
N VAL A 45 7.35 5.81 7.45
CA VAL A 45 7.74 4.42 7.76
C VAL A 45 7.31 3.49 6.62
N TYR A 46 6.09 3.62 6.11
CA TYR A 46 5.60 2.79 4.99
C TYR A 46 6.44 2.96 3.73
N ILE A 47 6.74 4.21 3.34
CA ILE A 47 7.58 4.50 2.17
C ILE A 47 8.98 3.91 2.37
N PHE A 48 9.57 4.09 3.55
CA PHE A 48 10.90 3.57 3.87
C PHE A 48 10.95 2.04 3.83
N CYS A 49 9.97 1.36 4.45
CA CYS A 49 9.85 -0.09 4.40
C CYS A 49 9.72 -0.58 2.96
N GLY A 50 8.81 -0.01 2.18
CA GLY A 50 8.60 -0.38 0.77
C GLY A 50 9.86 -0.18 -0.08
N ALA A 51 10.57 0.95 0.12
CA ALA A 51 11.83 1.22 -0.56
C ALA A 51 12.93 0.20 -0.18
N LEU A 52 12.97 -0.28 1.06
CA LEU A 52 13.93 -1.29 1.50
C LEU A 52 13.61 -2.69 0.99
N ILE A 53 12.36 -3.15 1.11
CA ILE A 53 11.98 -4.54 0.78
C ILE A 53 11.67 -4.75 -0.70
N GLY A 54 11.53 -3.67 -1.46
CA GLY A 54 11.22 -3.70 -2.89
C GLY A 54 12.28 -4.39 -3.75
N PRO A 55 11.95 -4.69 -5.02
CA PRO A 55 12.80 -5.46 -5.93
C PRO A 55 14.15 -4.80 -6.23
N ASN A 56 14.21 -3.46 -6.20
CA ASN A 56 15.44 -2.69 -6.48
C ASN A 56 16.36 -2.52 -5.26
N ALA A 57 15.96 -2.99 -4.07
CA ALA A 57 16.74 -2.89 -2.84
C ALA A 57 17.08 -4.29 -2.30
N LEU A 58 16.37 -4.77 -1.27
CA LEU A 58 16.61 -6.12 -0.72
C LEU A 58 16.11 -7.25 -1.63
N GLY A 59 15.22 -6.96 -2.58
CA GLY A 59 14.73 -7.96 -3.53
C GLY A 59 13.85 -9.04 -2.90
N TRP A 60 13.24 -8.78 -1.74
CA TRP A 60 12.41 -9.76 -1.04
C TRP A 60 11.05 -9.97 -1.67
N ILE A 61 10.50 -8.93 -2.32
CA ILE A 61 9.26 -9.00 -3.09
C ILE A 61 9.59 -9.44 -4.52
N GLN A 62 9.00 -10.56 -4.96
CA GLN A 62 9.25 -11.14 -6.28
C GLN A 62 8.12 -10.83 -7.28
N ASN A 63 6.89 -10.66 -6.79
CA ASN A 63 5.69 -10.45 -7.59
C ASN A 63 5.24 -8.98 -7.52
N ALA A 64 6.17 -8.06 -7.79
CA ALA A 64 5.93 -6.62 -7.60
C ALA A 64 4.80 -6.06 -8.49
N GLU A 65 4.61 -6.60 -9.69
CA GLU A 65 3.53 -6.20 -10.60
C GLU A 65 2.15 -6.56 -10.03
N GLU A 66 1.99 -7.79 -9.54
CA GLU A 66 0.74 -8.25 -8.93
C GLU A 66 0.43 -7.47 -7.63
N VAL A 67 1.46 -7.24 -6.79
CA VAL A 67 1.33 -6.39 -5.60
C VAL A 67 0.92 -4.96 -5.97
N ALA A 68 1.43 -4.41 -7.07
CA ALA A 68 1.07 -3.07 -7.54
C ALA A 68 -0.41 -3.00 -7.95
N VAL A 69 -0.93 -3.99 -8.67
CA VAL A 69 -2.37 -4.06 -9.02
C VAL A 69 -3.24 -4.09 -7.78
N LEU A 70 -2.88 -4.88 -6.76
CA LEU A 70 -3.61 -4.88 -5.48
C LEU A 70 -3.54 -3.52 -4.78
N ALA A 71 -2.38 -2.86 -4.81
CA ALA A 71 -2.20 -1.53 -4.23
C ALA A 71 -3.04 -0.46 -4.94
N GLU A 72 -3.14 -0.51 -6.27
CA GLU A 72 -4.00 0.40 -7.04
C GLU A 72 -5.47 0.25 -6.62
N ILE A 73 -5.97 -0.98 -6.53
CA ILE A 73 -7.33 -1.23 -6.04
C ILE A 73 -7.49 -0.71 -4.61
N GLY A 74 -6.52 -0.96 -3.74
CA GLY A 74 -6.52 -0.44 -2.36
C GLY A 74 -6.61 1.07 -2.31
N VAL A 75 -5.80 1.79 -3.11
CA VAL A 75 -5.83 3.25 -3.18
C VAL A 75 -7.17 3.75 -3.72
N VAL A 76 -7.72 3.13 -4.76
CA VAL A 76 -9.05 3.48 -5.29
C VAL A 76 -10.13 3.32 -4.23
N LEU A 77 -10.11 2.21 -3.47
CA LEU A 77 -11.03 1.98 -2.37
C LEU A 77 -10.86 3.02 -1.25
N LEU A 78 -9.61 3.35 -0.87
CA LEU A 78 -9.32 4.37 0.12
C LEU A 78 -9.84 5.75 -0.32
N LEU A 79 -9.56 6.16 -1.57
CA LEU A 79 -10.05 7.41 -2.12
C LEU A 79 -11.58 7.44 -2.21
N PHE A 80 -12.21 6.30 -2.49
CA PHE A 80 -13.65 6.16 -2.45
C PHE A 80 -14.21 6.32 -1.04
N THR A 81 -13.65 5.64 -0.04
CA THR A 81 -14.03 5.78 1.38
C THR A 81 -13.88 7.23 1.84
N ILE A 82 -12.75 7.86 1.50
CA ILE A 82 -12.51 9.28 1.77
C ILE A 82 -13.61 10.14 1.13
N GLY A 83 -14.00 9.84 -0.12
CA GLY A 83 -15.10 10.51 -0.81
C GLY A 83 -16.47 10.33 -0.14
N LEU A 84 -16.73 9.18 0.48
CA LEU A 84 -17.96 8.93 1.25
C LEU A 84 -17.98 9.66 2.60
N GLU A 85 -16.81 9.82 3.23
CA GLU A 85 -16.67 10.50 4.52
C GLU A 85 -16.70 12.03 4.39
N PHE A 86 -16.22 12.56 3.25
CA PHE A 86 -16.26 14.00 2.99
C PHE A 86 -17.67 14.48 2.63
N SER A 87 -18.26 15.31 3.48
CA SER A 87 -19.48 16.03 3.14
C SER A 87 -19.19 17.21 2.21
N LEU A 88 -19.86 17.23 1.04
CA LEU A 88 -19.79 18.31 0.04
C LEU A 88 -19.84 19.73 0.63
N PRO A 89 -20.71 20.05 1.62
CA PRO A 89 -20.76 21.39 2.22
C PRO A 89 -19.47 21.78 2.94
N ARG A 90 -18.80 20.83 3.60
CA ARG A 90 -17.53 21.03 4.30
C ARG A 90 -16.40 21.33 3.32
N LEU A 91 -16.41 20.66 2.17
CA LEU A 91 -15.47 20.90 1.08
C LEU A 91 -15.60 22.33 0.52
N PHE A 92 -16.83 22.84 0.35
CA PHE A 92 -17.04 24.24 -0.07
C PHE A 92 -16.56 25.25 0.98
N HIS A 93 -16.68 24.94 2.27
CA HIS A 93 -16.19 25.80 3.34
C HIS A 93 -14.64 25.81 3.40
N LEU A 94 -14.02 24.63 3.30
CA LEU A 94 -12.57 24.48 3.14
C LEU A 94 -12.06 25.20 1.89
N ARG A 95 -12.75 25.11 0.75
CA ARG A 95 -12.40 25.85 -0.47
C ARG A 95 -12.29 27.35 -0.23
N ARG A 96 -13.21 27.96 0.53
CA ARG A 96 -13.16 29.40 0.84
C ARG A 96 -12.01 29.74 1.79
N ILE A 97 -11.67 28.86 2.72
CA ILE A 97 -10.55 29.03 3.65
C ILE A 97 -9.22 28.91 2.91
N VAL A 98 -9.01 27.86 2.12
CA VAL A 98 -7.75 27.60 1.40
C VAL A 98 -7.53 28.62 0.26
N LEU A 99 -8.58 29.01 -0.47
CA LEU A 99 -8.47 30.07 -1.49
C LEU A 99 -8.36 31.47 -0.87
N GLY A 100 -8.97 31.70 0.29
CA GLY A 100 -8.90 33.00 0.99
C GLY A 100 -7.56 33.23 1.70
N SER A 101 -6.93 32.17 2.24
CA SER A 101 -5.63 32.26 2.91
C SER A 101 -4.44 32.25 1.95
N GLY A 102 -4.61 31.80 0.71
CA GLY A 102 -3.56 31.83 -0.32
C GLY A 102 -3.38 33.18 -1.02
N LEU A 103 -4.28 34.13 -0.77
CA LEU A 103 -4.26 35.48 -1.34
C LEU A 103 -3.71 36.55 -0.37
N LEU A 104 -3.37 36.18 0.88
CA LEU A 104 -2.80 37.07 1.89
C LEU A 104 -1.30 36.86 2.05
#